data_AF-A0A5S4ZN38-F1
#
_entry.id   AF-A0A5S4ZN38-F1
#
_cell.length_a   1.000
_cell.length_b   1.000
_cell.length_c   1.000
_cell.angle_alpha   90.00
_cell.angle_beta   90.00
_cell.angle_gamma   90.00
#
_symmetry.space_group_name_H-M   'P 1'
#
loop_
_entity.id
_entity.type
_entity.pdbx_description
1 polymer ?
#
loop_
_entity_poly.entity_id
_entity_poly.type
_entity_poly.pdbx_seq_one_letter_code
_entity_poly.pdbx_strand_id
1 'polypeptide(L)'
;MCAKAFSPIIFQCREKIGRRFERWSGTVTDLINHGSYYEVYVNSRSGFVFIVGSYAYGCFISVPAFNVGSDLADYGDYFWNNERLASIMNKVDAATIAEALRTLRDNDFI
;
A
#
# COMPACT_ATOMS: atom_id res chain seq x y z
N MET A 1 19.02 10.29 18.33
CA MET A 1 17.67 10.69 17.89
C MET A 1 16.74 9.56 18.25
N CYS A 2 15.70 9.80 19.08
CA CYS A 2 14.68 8.78 19.33
C CYS A 2 13.91 8.55 18.01
N ALA A 3 13.92 7.33 17.49
CA ALA A 3 13.03 6.96 16.41
C ALA A 3 11.59 7.22 16.87
N LYS A 4 10.84 8.02 16.12
CA LYS A 4 9.42 8.24 16.39
C LYS A 4 8.75 6.87 16.27
N ALA A 5 8.10 6.41 17.34
CA ALA A 5 7.35 5.17 17.29
C ALA A 5 6.24 5.32 16.24
N PHE A 6 6.14 4.37 15.32
CA PHE A 6 5.02 4.33 14.37
C PHE A 6 3.71 4.19 15.17
N SER A 7 2.71 4.98 14.81
CA SER A 7 1.35 4.85 15.32
C SER A 7 0.43 4.47 14.17
N PRO A 8 -0.56 3.58 14.38
CA PRO A 8 -1.50 3.20 13.34
C PRO A 8 -2.11 4.40 12.62
N ILE A 9 -2.12 4.37 11.28
CA ILE A 9 -2.66 5.44 10.45
C ILE A 9 -3.85 4.95 9.64
N ILE A 10 -4.94 5.72 9.69
CA ILE A 10 -6.19 5.42 8.98
C ILE A 10 -6.16 6.12 7.63
N PHE A 11 -6.61 5.42 6.60
CA PHE A 11 -6.82 5.95 5.26
C PHE A 11 -8.22 5.60 4.74
N GLN A 12 -8.64 6.28 3.68
CA GLN A 12 -9.96 6.11 3.08
C GLN A 12 -9.82 5.76 1.61
N CYS A 13 -10.39 4.63 1.23
CA CYS A 13 -10.45 4.19 -0.15
C CYS A 13 -11.74 4.66 -0.80
N ARG A 14 -11.65 5.01 -2.09
CA ARG A 14 -12.80 5.24 -2.96
C ARG A 14 -12.52 4.69 -4.35
N GLU A 15 -13.15 3.57 -4.69
CA GLU A 15 -12.89 2.87 -5.95
C GLU A 15 -14.19 2.52 -6.69
N LYS A 16 -14.13 2.46 -8.02
CA LYS A 16 -15.21 1.92 -8.84
C LYS A 16 -15.08 0.40 -8.95
N ILE A 17 -15.89 -0.31 -8.19
CA ILE A 17 -15.99 -1.77 -8.22
C ILE A 17 -17.21 -2.18 -9.05
N GLY A 18 -16.93 -2.73 -10.24
CA GLY A 18 -17.96 -3.06 -11.23
C GLY A 18 -18.73 -1.82 -11.68
N ARG A 19 -20.01 -1.75 -11.31
CA ARG A 19 -20.91 -0.62 -11.67
C ARG A 19 -21.05 0.44 -10.57
N ARG A 20 -20.53 0.19 -9.36
CA ARG A 20 -20.74 1.06 -8.19
C ARG A 20 -19.42 1.69 -7.76
N PHE A 21 -19.51 2.91 -7.23
CA PHE A 21 -18.44 3.47 -6.43
C PHE A 21 -18.61 2.99 -5.00
N GLU A 22 -17.58 2.36 -4.47
CA GLU A 22 -17.52 1.92 -3.10
C GLU A 22 -16.54 2.78 -2.31
N ARG A 23 -16.80 2.89 -1.01
CA ARG A 23 -15.92 3.55 -0.05
C ARG A 23 -15.72 2.64 1.13
N TRP A 24 -14.51 2.62 1.66
CA TRP A 24 -14.18 1.87 2.87
C TRP A 24 -12.92 2.45 3.50
N SER A 25 -12.75 2.21 4.80
CA SER A 25 -11.55 2.58 5.53
C SER A 25 -10.54 1.43 5.54
N GLY A 26 -9.27 1.78 5.66
CA GLY A 26 -8.21 0.86 6.04
C GLY A 26 -7.31 1.51 7.07
N THR A 27 -6.49 0.68 7.71
CA THR A 27 -5.50 1.13 8.69
C THR A 27 -4.19 0.42 8.39
N VAL A 28 -3.09 1.18 8.31
CA VAL A 28 -1.76 0.59 8.44
C VAL A 28 -1.51 0.44 9.93
N THR A 29 -1.46 -0.81 10.41
CA THR A 29 -1.30 -1.11 11.84
C THR A 29 0.15 -1.04 12.27
N ASP A 30 1.05 -1.48 11.38
CA ASP A 30 2.48 -1.56 11.64
C ASP A 30 3.28 -1.26 10.37
N LEU A 31 4.43 -0.64 10.57
CA LEU A 31 5.42 -0.34 9.54
C LEU A 31 6.80 -0.71 10.08
N ILE A 32 7.42 -1.73 9.51
CA ILE A 32 8.76 -2.18 9.91
C ILE A 32 9.75 -1.74 8.85
N ASN A 33 10.73 -0.93 9.25
CA ASN A 33 11.79 -0.46 8.37
C ASN A 33 13.02 -1.38 8.46
N HIS A 34 13.39 -2.02 7.35
CA HIS A 34 14.58 -2.88 7.23
C HIS A 34 15.79 -2.18 6.59
N GLY A 35 15.73 -0.86 6.44
CA GLY A 35 16.75 -0.01 5.83
C GLY A 35 16.54 0.17 4.33
N SER A 36 16.51 -0.93 3.56
CA SER A 36 16.34 -0.89 2.10
C SER A 36 14.89 -1.17 1.63
N TYR A 37 14.05 -1.66 2.52
CA TYR A 37 12.65 -1.97 2.25
C TYR A 37 11.82 -1.86 3.55
N TYR A 38 10.50 -1.89 3.38
CA TYR A 38 9.52 -1.82 4.45
C TYR A 38 8.59 -3.02 4.40
N GLU A 39 8.25 -3.57 5.56
CA GLU A 39 7.10 -4.45 5.73
C GLU A 39 5.93 -3.63 6.26
N VAL A 40 4.81 -3.68 5.54
CA VAL A 40 3.60 -2.89 5.85
C VAL A 40 2.46 -3.83 6.19
N TYR A 41 1.92 -3.68 7.39
CA TYR A 41 0.77 -4.44 7.87
C TYR A 41 -0.48 -3.60 7.70
N VAL A 42 -1.43 -4.10 6.91
CA VAL A 42 -2.68 -3.39 6.63
C VAL A 42 -3.87 -4.21 7.11
N ASN A 43 -4.84 -3.52 7.68
CA ASN A 43 -6.15 -4.07 8.01
C ASN A 43 -7.24 -3.22 7.38
N SER A 44 -8.08 -3.83 6.55
CA SER A 44 -9.21 -3.19 5.89
C SER A 44 -10.39 -4.17 5.84
N ARG A 45 -10.97 -4.45 4.67
CA ARG A 45 -11.95 -5.54 4.50
C ARG A 45 -11.31 -6.91 4.69
N SER A 46 -10.01 -7.00 4.45
CA SER A 46 -9.11 -8.12 4.73
C SER A 46 -7.84 -7.57 5.41
N GLY A 47 -7.12 -8.42 6.14
CA GLY A 47 -5.83 -8.08 6.74
C GLY A 47 -4.70 -8.84 6.05
N PHE A 48 -3.63 -8.16 5.65
CA PHE A 48 -2.48 -8.76 5.00
C PHE A 48 -1.21 -7.91 5.14
N VAL A 49 -0.10 -8.48 4.69
CA VAL A 49 1.21 -7.83 4.69
C VAL A 49 1.68 -7.65 3.25
N PHE A 50 2.26 -6.50 2.96
CA PHE A 50 3.01 -6.29 1.74
C PHE A 50 4.37 -5.66 2.03
N ILE A 51 5.32 -5.91 1.14
CA ILE A 51 6.71 -5.49 1.24
C ILE A 51 6.97 -4.51 0.11
N VAL A 52 7.52 -3.34 0.42
CA VAL A 52 7.92 -2.36 -0.60
C VAL A 52 9.34 -1.89 -0.42
N GLY A 53 10.00 -1.59 -1.53
CA GLY A 53 11.33 -1.01 -1.53
C GLY A 53 11.61 -0.27 -2.83
N SER A 54 12.71 0.47 -2.83
CA SER A 54 13.16 1.22 -3.99
C SER A 54 14.47 0.65 -4.50
N TYR A 55 14.65 0.70 -5.82
CA TYR A 55 15.87 0.30 -6.51
C TYR A 55 16.24 1.38 -7.53
N ALA A 56 17.39 1.22 -8.19
CA ALA A 56 17.95 2.25 -9.08
C ALA A 56 17.02 2.73 -10.21
N TYR A 57 15.98 1.97 -10.54
CA TYR A 57 15.07 2.26 -11.65
C TYR A 57 13.60 2.38 -11.24
N GLY A 58 13.27 2.38 -9.94
CA GLY A 58 11.88 2.52 -9.50
C GLY A 58 11.61 1.97 -8.10
N CYS A 59 10.33 1.70 -7.83
CA CYS A 59 9.89 1.03 -6.62
C CYS A 59 9.32 -0.35 -6.96
N PHE A 60 9.29 -1.25 -5.99
CA PHE A 60 8.71 -2.58 -6.14
C PHE A 60 7.78 -2.91 -4.97
N ILE A 61 6.92 -3.89 -5.21
CA ILE A 61 6.06 -4.49 -4.19
C ILE A 61 6.07 -6.00 -4.28
N SER A 62 5.96 -6.67 -3.12
CA SER A 62 5.63 -8.07 -2.98
C SER A 62 4.47 -8.22 -1.99
N VAL A 63 3.44 -8.98 -2.35
CA VAL A 63 2.28 -9.30 -1.50
C VAL A 63 2.21 -10.83 -1.36
N PRO A 64 2.92 -11.43 -0.39
CA PRO A 64 3.12 -12.88 -0.34
C PRO A 64 1.81 -13.68 -0.26
N ALA A 65 0.84 -13.21 0.53
CA ALA A 65 -0.44 -13.88 0.73
C ALA A 65 -1.24 -14.07 -0.57
N PHE A 66 -0.96 -13.26 -1.59
CA PHE A 66 -1.66 -13.29 -2.88
C PHE A 66 -0.77 -13.77 -4.03
N ASN A 67 0.49 -14.15 -3.76
CA ASN A 67 1.48 -14.49 -4.77
C ASN A 67 1.61 -13.40 -5.87
N VAL A 68 1.64 -12.14 -5.43
CA VAL A 68 1.67 -10.95 -6.30
C VAL A 68 2.98 -10.20 -6.07
N GLY A 69 3.63 -9.79 -7.16
CA GLY A 69 4.74 -8.86 -7.15
C GLY A 69 4.72 -7.99 -8.40
N SER A 70 5.16 -6.74 -8.28
CA SER A 70 5.16 -5.78 -9.39
C SER A 70 6.13 -4.63 -9.13
N ASP A 71 6.54 -3.96 -10.21
CA ASP A 71 7.00 -2.58 -10.12
C ASP A 71 5.88 -1.65 -9.65
N LEU A 72 6.29 -0.57 -9.00
CA LEU A 72 5.49 0.57 -8.57
C LEU A 72 6.07 1.85 -9.18
N ALA A 73 5.21 2.85 -9.38
CA ALA A 73 5.63 4.22 -9.54
C ALA A 73 6.12 4.79 -8.20
N ASP A 74 6.15 6.12 -8.05
CA ASP A 74 6.28 6.73 -6.72
C ASP A 74 5.17 6.23 -5.78
N TYR A 75 5.46 6.05 -4.50
CA TYR A 75 4.48 5.56 -3.52
C TYR A 75 3.23 6.46 -3.42
N GLY A 76 3.35 7.75 -3.73
CA GLY A 76 2.24 8.71 -3.77
C GLY A 76 1.36 8.61 -5.01
N ASP A 77 1.79 7.93 -6.08
CA ASP A 77 1.01 7.81 -7.33
C ASP A 77 -0.07 6.73 -7.19
N TYR A 78 -1.19 7.12 -6.59
CA TYR A 78 -2.34 6.25 -6.41
C TYR A 78 -2.86 5.67 -7.72
N PHE A 79 -2.99 6.49 -8.78
CA PHE A 79 -3.65 6.05 -10.01
C PHE A 79 -2.82 4.97 -10.72
N TRP A 80 -1.52 5.20 -10.87
CA TRP A 80 -0.63 4.25 -11.52
C TRP A 80 -0.51 2.96 -10.71
N ASN A 81 -0.26 3.07 -9.40
CA ASN A 81 -0.05 1.90 -8.53
C ASN A 81 -1.32 1.04 -8.45
N ASN A 82 -2.48 1.67 -8.32
CA ASN A 82 -3.75 0.97 -8.27
C ASN A 82 -4.08 0.28 -9.59
N GLU A 83 -3.95 0.96 -10.74
CA GLU A 83 -4.20 0.35 -12.05
C GLU A 83 -3.27 -0.84 -12.30
N ARG A 84 -1.98 -0.69 -11.99
CA ARG A 84 -0.98 -1.75 -12.13
C ARG A 84 -1.34 -2.97 -11.28
N LEU A 85 -1.63 -2.78 -9.99
CA LEU A 85 -1.99 -3.87 -9.09
C LEU A 85 -3.34 -4.49 -9.45
N ALA A 86 -4.36 -3.69 -9.76
CA ALA A 86 -5.69 -4.15 -10.15
C ALA A 86 -5.68 -5.01 -11.43
N SER A 87 -4.62 -4.95 -12.24
CA SER A 87 -4.42 -5.82 -13.40
C SER A 87 -3.99 -7.25 -13.05
N ILE A 88 -3.45 -7.46 -11.83
CA ILE A 88 -2.88 -8.74 -11.38
C ILE A 88 -3.44 -9.24 -10.04
N MET A 89 -4.27 -8.45 -9.36
CA MET A 89 -4.94 -8.83 -8.11
C MET A 89 -6.34 -8.22 -7.99
N ASN A 90 -7.07 -8.61 -6.94
CA ASN A 90 -8.37 -8.04 -6.61
C ASN A 90 -8.33 -6.50 -6.51
N LYS A 91 -9.27 -5.83 -7.18
CA LYS A 91 -9.39 -4.35 -7.21
C LYS A 91 -9.52 -3.70 -5.83
N VAL A 92 -10.20 -4.36 -4.88
CA VAL A 92 -10.35 -3.85 -3.52
C VAL A 92 -9.01 -3.83 -2.79
N ASP A 93 -8.23 -4.91 -2.88
CA ASP A 93 -6.92 -4.98 -2.24
C ASP A 93 -5.90 -4.09 -2.96
N ALA A 94 -5.94 -4.02 -4.29
CA ALA A 94 -5.11 -3.10 -5.08
C ALA A 94 -5.32 -1.63 -4.66
N ALA A 95 -6.58 -1.18 -4.59
CA ALA A 95 -6.90 0.17 -4.13
C ALA A 95 -6.51 0.39 -2.65
N THR A 96 -6.62 -0.63 -1.82
CA THR A 96 -6.20 -0.59 -0.41
C THR A 96 -4.69 -0.39 -0.28
N ILE A 97 -3.90 -1.13 -1.05
CA ILE A 97 -2.43 -0.98 -1.08
C ILE A 97 -2.05 0.41 -1.60
N ALA A 98 -2.64 0.86 -2.71
CA ALA A 98 -2.32 2.15 -3.31
C ALA A 98 -2.63 3.32 -2.37
N GLU A 99 -3.76 3.28 -1.65
CA GLU A 99 -4.09 4.29 -0.64
C GLU A 99 -3.18 4.21 0.59
N ALA A 100 -2.84 3.01 1.05
CA ALA A 100 -1.91 2.83 2.16
C ALA A 100 -0.54 3.44 1.82
N LEU A 101 0.00 3.16 0.63
CA LEU A 101 1.26 3.71 0.15
C LEU A 101 1.22 5.23 0.05
N ARG A 102 0.18 5.79 -0.56
CA ARG A 102 0.02 7.24 -0.66
C ARG A 102 -0.06 7.88 0.72
N THR A 103 -0.82 7.29 1.63
CA THR A 103 -0.96 7.81 3.00
C THR A 103 0.36 7.76 3.77
N LEU A 104 1.11 6.67 3.66
CA LEU A 104 2.44 6.57 4.28
C LEU A 104 3.40 7.61 3.69
N ARG A 105 3.37 7.81 2.38
CA ARG A 105 4.17 8.80 1.66
C ARG A 105 3.84 10.23 2.07
N ASP A 106 2.55 10.58 2.12
CA ASP A 106 2.06 11.91 2.50
C ASP A 106 2.37 12.27 3.97
N ASN A 107 2.67 11.27 4.81
CA ASN A 107 3.04 11.43 6.22
C ASN A 107 4.56 11.22 6.46
N ASP A 108 5.37 11.22 5.41
CA ASP A 108 6.83 11.08 5.45
C ASP A 108 7.34 9.80 6.14
N PHE A 109 6.57 8.71 6.06
CA PHE A 109 6.98 7.41 6.61
C PHE A 109 7.82 6.57 5.63
N ILE A 110 7.61 6.74 4.31
CA ILE A 110 8.29 6.03 3.22
C ILE A 110 8.69 6.95 2.06
#